data_AF-A0A9X6SSZ6-F1
#
_entry.id   AF-A0A9X6SSZ6-F1
#
_cell.length_a   1.000
_cell.length_b   1.000
_cell.length_c   1.000
_cell.angle_alpha   90.00
_cell.angle_beta   90.00
_cell.angle_gamma   90.00
#
_symmetry.space_group_name_H-M   'P 1'
#
loop_
_entity.id
_entity.type
_entity.pdbx_description
1 polymer ?
#
loop_
_entity_poly.entity_id
_entity_poly.type
_entity_poly.pdbx_seq_one_letter_code
_entity_poly.pdbx_strand_id
1 'polypeptide(L)'
;MGNANWKQNQQGGYLSYHINVTYLGNEEPKYHVLKNPDGDGWVIGVFNSLIGGEYVPLEETGEELMIFPTVEEAKNYIDVK
;
A
#
# COMPACT_ATOMS: atom_id res chain seq x y z
N MET A 1 11.58 16.45 6.93
CA MET A 1 10.63 15.33 6.98
C MET A 1 9.93 15.33 5.63
N GLY A 2 10.37 14.42 4.75
CA GLY A 2 10.03 14.47 3.33
C GLY A 2 8.54 14.23 3.12
N ASN A 3 7.93 15.05 2.26
CA ASN A 3 6.54 14.87 1.84
C ASN A 3 6.39 13.52 1.13
N ALA A 4 5.99 12.48 1.86
CA ALA A 4 5.55 11.25 1.25
C ALA A 4 4.34 11.58 0.36
N ASN A 5 4.52 11.52 -0.95
CA ASN A 5 3.49 11.88 -1.93
C ASN A 5 2.39 10.81 -1.97
N TRP A 6 1.59 10.73 -0.92
CA TRP A 6 0.41 9.90 -0.85
C TRP A 6 -0.75 10.61 -1.54
N LYS A 7 -1.36 9.98 -2.55
CA LYS A 7 -2.56 10.51 -3.20
C LYS A 7 -3.74 9.62 -2.89
N GLN A 8 -4.84 10.22 -2.43
CA GLN A 8 -6.08 9.51 -2.20
C GLN A 8 -6.73 9.13 -3.54
N ASN A 9 -7.19 7.88 -3.67
CA ASN A 9 -7.94 7.42 -4.83
C ASN A 9 -9.45 7.58 -4.60
N GLN A 10 -10.24 7.30 -5.65
CA GLN A 10 -11.70 7.45 -5.61
C GLN A 10 -12.40 6.50 -4.61
N GLN A 11 -11.74 5.42 -4.21
CA GLN A 11 -12.26 4.41 -3.28
C GLN A 11 -11.91 4.74 -1.82
N GLY A 12 -11.25 5.87 -1.57
CA GLY A 12 -10.84 6.29 -0.23
C GLY A 12 -9.54 5.67 0.27
N GLY A 13 -8.85 4.89 -0.56
CA GLY A 13 -7.48 4.41 -0.32
C GLY A 13 -6.42 5.43 -0.72
N TYR A 14 -5.15 5.14 -0.45
CA TYR A 14 -4.01 6.02 -0.70
C TYR A 14 -2.88 5.31 -1.43
N LEU A 15 -2.38 5.90 -2.51
CA LEU A 15 -1.31 5.37 -3.35
C LEU A 15 0.03 6.09 -3.07
N SER A 16 1.12 5.33 -2.97
CA SER A 16 2.46 5.82 -2.65
C SER A 16 3.22 6.34 -3.88
N TYR A 17 2.84 7.49 -4.45
CA TYR A 17 3.52 8.03 -5.66
C TYR A 17 4.97 8.51 -5.44
N HIS A 18 5.49 8.39 -4.22
CA HIS A 18 6.89 8.64 -3.90
C HIS A 18 7.75 7.34 -3.93
N ILE A 19 7.11 6.17 -4.04
CA ILE A 19 7.78 4.87 -4.23
C ILE A 19 7.05 4.17 -5.37
N ASN A 20 7.68 4.13 -6.54
CA ASN A 20 7.11 3.53 -7.74
C ASN A 20 7.88 2.26 -8.15
N VAL A 21 7.22 1.44 -8.94
CA VAL A 21 7.79 0.28 -9.64
C VAL A 21 7.53 0.41 -11.13
N THR A 22 8.47 -0.05 -11.95
CA THR A 22 8.26 -0.08 -13.39
C THR A 22 7.56 -1.37 -13.78
N TYR A 23 6.37 -1.26 -14.38
CA TYR A 23 5.61 -2.38 -14.89
C TYR A 23 5.16 -2.10 -16.33
N LEU A 24 5.56 -2.97 -17.27
CA LEU A 24 5.27 -2.83 -18.71
C LEU A 24 5.64 -1.44 -19.29
N GLY A 25 6.70 -0.81 -18.75
CA GLY A 25 7.16 0.51 -19.18
C GLY A 25 6.45 1.69 -18.52
N ASN A 26 5.44 1.45 -17.67
CA ASN A 26 4.77 2.48 -16.87
C ASN A 26 5.30 2.51 -15.44
N GLU A 27 5.28 3.68 -14.80
CA GLU A 27 5.54 3.83 -13.37
C GLU A 27 4.25 3.66 -12.58
N GLU A 28 4.17 2.58 -11.82
CA GLU A 28 3.04 2.27 -10.94
C GLU A 28 3.43 2.51 -9.48
N PRO A 29 2.53 3.02 -8.63
CA PRO A 29 2.79 3.10 -7.19
C PRO A 29 3.07 1.71 -6.62
N LYS A 30 4.11 1.59 -5.78
CA LYS A 30 4.45 0.30 -5.18
C LYS A 30 3.46 -0.13 -4.11
N TYR A 31 2.91 0.82 -3.37
CA TYR A 31 2.06 0.55 -2.22
C TYR A 31 0.71 1.25 -2.32
N HIS A 32 -0.31 0.57 -1.82
CA HIS A 32 -1.68 1.04 -1.72
C HIS A 32 -2.20 0.81 -0.30
N VAL A 33 -2.52 1.85 0.44
CA VAL A 33 -3.16 1.75 1.75
C VAL A 33 -4.67 1.82 1.57
N LEU A 34 -5.39 0.80 2.04
CA LEU A 34 -6.84 0.68 1.89
C LEU A 34 -7.49 0.28 3.20
N LYS A 35 -8.78 0.58 3.37
CA LYS A 35 -9.54 0.08 4.52
C LYS A 35 -9.56 -1.45 4.48
N ASN A 36 -9.45 -2.06 5.65
CA ASN A 36 -9.59 -3.50 5.81
C ASN A 36 -11.02 -3.92 5.36
N PRO A 37 -11.17 -4.81 4.37
CA PRO A 37 -12.50 -5.29 3.96
C PRO A 37 -13.14 -6.23 4.98
N ASP A 38 -12.32 -6.90 5.81
CA ASP A 38 -12.76 -7.95 6.73
C ASP A 38 -13.01 -7.45 8.16
N GLY A 39 -12.84 -6.14 8.40
CA GLY A 39 -13.04 -5.55 9.72
C GLY A 39 -12.56 -4.12 9.84
N ASP A 40 -12.27 -3.70 11.06
CA ASP A 40 -11.73 -2.38 11.33
C ASP A 40 -10.24 -2.29 10.94
N GLY A 41 -9.79 -1.05 10.71
CA GLY A 41 -8.41 -0.72 10.41
C GLY A 41 -8.10 -0.61 8.93
N TRP A 42 -6.80 -0.63 8.64
CA TRP A 42 -6.20 -0.37 7.34
C TRP A 42 -5.19 -1.44 7.00
N VAL A 43 -5.11 -1.80 5.73
CA VAL A 43 -4.16 -2.78 5.23
C VAL A 43 -3.32 -2.15 4.14
N ILE A 44 -2.15 -2.72 3.90
CA ILE A 44 -1.24 -2.28 2.85
C ILE A 44 -1.26 -3.32 1.75
N GLY A 45 -1.60 -2.92 0.53
CA GLY A 45 -1.37 -3.67 -0.68
C GLY A 45 0.01 -3.37 -1.25
N VAL A 46 0.71 -4.39 -1.73
CA VAL A 46 1.99 -4.30 -2.45
C VAL A 46 1.76 -4.68 -3.90
N PHE A 47 2.21 -3.82 -4.81
CA PHE A 47 2.14 -4.09 -6.23
C PHE A 47 3.01 -5.31 -6.58
N ASN A 48 2.40 -6.31 -7.21
CA ASN A 48 3.03 -7.55 -7.62
C ASN A 48 2.95 -7.70 -9.15
N SER A 49 4.09 -7.45 -9.81
CA SER A 49 4.23 -7.60 -11.26
C SER A 49 4.23 -9.06 -11.74
N LEU A 50 4.47 -10.03 -10.86
CA LEU A 50 4.53 -11.45 -11.22
C LEU A 50 3.15 -12.07 -11.47
N ILE A 51 2.10 -11.46 -10.93
CA ILE A 51 0.71 -11.94 -11.06
C ILE A 51 -0.14 -11.07 -12.00
N GLY A 52 0.50 -10.24 -12.83
CA GLY A 52 -0.22 -9.38 -13.78
C GLY A 52 -0.39 -7.93 -13.35
N GLY A 53 0.33 -7.49 -12.30
CA GLY A 53 0.33 -6.10 -11.86
C GLY A 53 -0.83 -5.77 -10.92
N GLU A 54 -1.14 -6.68 -10.00
CA GLU A 54 -2.17 -6.51 -9.00
C GLU A 54 -1.57 -6.17 -7.63
N TYR A 55 -2.36 -5.58 -6.74
CA TYR A 55 -1.96 -5.36 -5.36
C TYR A 55 -2.34 -6.59 -4.52
N VAL A 56 -1.36 -7.18 -3.85
CA VAL A 56 -1.57 -8.24 -2.87
C VAL A 56 -1.40 -7.70 -1.46
N PRO A 57 -2.10 -8.23 -0.45
CA PRO A 57 -1.91 -7.77 0.91
C PRO A 57 -0.47 -7.96 1.38
N LEU A 58 0.03 -6.99 2.15
CA LEU A 58 1.29 -7.08 2.85
C LEU A 58 1.06 -7.96 4.08
N GLU A 59 1.72 -9.12 4.08
CA GLU A 59 1.66 -10.10 5.17
C GLU A 59 2.90 -10.01 6.05
N GLU A 60 2.74 -10.31 7.34
CA GLU A 60 3.83 -10.59 8.26
C GLU A 60 4.34 -12.04 8.07
N THR A 61 5.49 -12.34 8.68
CA THR A 61 6.10 -13.67 8.65
C THR A 61 5.09 -14.70 9.15
N GLY A 62 4.56 -15.53 8.24
CA GLY A 62 3.55 -16.54 8.56
C GLY A 62 2.16 -16.32 7.96
N GLU A 63 2.03 -15.52 6.88
CA GLU A 63 0.77 -15.30 6.12
C GLU A 63 -0.30 -14.51 6.88
N GLU A 64 0.06 -13.86 8.00
CA GLU A 64 -0.88 -13.00 8.74
C GLU A 64 -0.95 -11.60 8.11
N LEU A 65 -2.16 -11.18 7.77
CA LEU A 65 -2.44 -9.85 7.25
C LEU A 65 -2.05 -8.77 8.26
N MET A 66 -1.18 -7.83 7.86
CA MET A 66 -0.89 -6.67 8.71
C MET A 66 -2.06 -5.67 8.66
N ILE A 67 -2.73 -5.51 9.81
CA ILE A 67 -3.81 -4.54 10.01
C ILE A 67 -3.33 -3.40 10.92
N PHE A 68 -3.50 -2.18 10.44
CA PHE A 68 -3.12 -0.94 11.12
C PHE A 68 -4.38 -0.23 11.67
N PRO A 69 -4.37 0.23 12.93
CA PRO A 69 -5.50 0.97 13.50
C PRO A 69 -5.85 2.25 12.73
N THR A 70 -4.83 2.99 12.26
CA THR A 70 -5.00 4.25 11.54
C THR A 70 -4.34 4.24 10.17
N VAL A 71 -4.83 5.11 9.27
CA VAL A 71 -4.23 5.26 7.94
C VAL A 71 -2.83 5.86 8.04
N GLU A 72 -2.59 6.73 9.01
CA GLU A 72 -1.31 7.36 9.30
C GLU A 72 -0.27 6.32 9.72
N GLU A 73 -0.63 5.36 10.58
CA GLU A 73 0.28 4.27 10.96
C GLU A 73 0.64 3.39 9.77
N ALA A 74 -0.33 3.03 8.91
CA ALA A 74 -0.07 2.26 7.70
C ALA A 74 0.87 3.00 6.73
N LYS A 75 0.66 4.30 6.52
CA LYS A 75 1.54 5.14 5.69
C LYS A 75 2.93 5.26 6.29
N ASN A 76 3.01 5.57 7.59
CA ASN A 76 4.28 5.72 8.29
C ASN A 76 5.09 4.43 8.27
N TYR A 77 4.45 3.26 8.39
CA TYR A 77 5.13 1.97 8.28
C TYR A 77 5.90 1.83 6.96
N ILE A 78 5.36 2.37 5.86
CA ILE A 78 6.02 2.39 4.55
C ILE A 78 7.08 3.49 4.47
N ASP A 79 6.77 4.69 4.97
CA ASP A 79 7.65 5.85 4.84
C ASP A 79 8.94 5.74 5.68
N VAL A 80 8.96 4.90 6.73
CA VAL A 80 10.13 4.67 7.60
C VAL A 80 10.96 3.45 7.23
N LYS A 81 10.51 2.64 6.28
CA LYS A 81 11.14 1.38 5.88
C LYS A 81 12.13 1.57 4.73
#